data_AF-A0A2G9QC76-F1
#
_entry.id   AF-A0A2G9QC76-F1
#
_cell.length_a   1.000
_cell.length_b   1.000
_cell.length_c   1.000
_cell.angle_alpha   90.00
_cell.angle_beta   90.00
_cell.angle_gamma   90.00
#
_symmetry.space_group_name_H-M   'P 1'
#
loop_
_entity.id
_entity.type
_entity.pdbx_description
1 polymer ?
#
loop_
_entity_poly.entity_id
_entity_poly.type
_entity_poly.pdbx_seq_one_letter_code
_entity_poly.pdbx_strand_id
1 'polypeptide(L)' 'MKSTLEKLSEFVKPFGPRAHIKSVEKKIGILRSPYNREHNLVQESQRSSAAADDIYVPRLWYYTSLRLLSDQTEA' A
#
# COMPACT_ATOMS: atom_id res chain seq x y z
N MET A 1 11.57 -12.46 2.96
CA MET A 1 10.20 -12.13 3.46
C MET A 1 10.08 -12.26 4.97
N LYS A 2 10.36 -13.43 5.57
CA LYS A 2 10.26 -13.63 7.03
C LYS A 2 11.12 -12.64 7.86
N SER A 3 12.38 -12.44 7.48
CA SER A 3 13.29 -11.45 8.11
C SER A 3 12.80 -10.00 7.99
N THR A 4 12.11 -9.63 6.91
CA THR A 4 11.57 -8.28 6.71
C THR A 4 10.38 -8.02 7.64
N LEU A 5 9.47 -9.00 7.76
CA LEU A 5 8.32 -8.91 8.65
C LEU A 5 8.74 -8.91 10.12
N GLU A 6 9.79 -9.64 10.48
CA GLU A 6 10.39 -9.60 11.83
C GLU A 6 10.93 -8.20 12.16
N LYS A 7 11.72 -7.61 11.27
CA LYS A 7 12.23 -6.22 11.43
C LYS A 7 11.09 -5.21 11.56
N LEU A 8 10.05 -5.33 10.73
CA LEU A 8 8.90 -4.46 10.79
C LEU A 8 8.08 -4.67 12.08
N SER A 9 7.98 -5.91 12.56
CA SER A 9 7.34 -6.21 13.84
C SER A 9 8.08 -5.53 14.99
N GLU A 10 9.42 -5.62 15.05
CA GLU A 10 10.23 -4.92 16.05
C GLU A 10 10.06 -3.40 15.98
N PHE A 11 10.04 -2.84 14.77
CA PHE A 11 9.83 -1.42 14.54
C PHE A 11 8.48 -0.92 15.06
N VAL A 12 7.42 -1.74 14.95
CA VAL A 12 6.06 -1.35 15.34
C VAL A 12 5.79 -1.55 16.84
N LYS A 13 6.60 -2.35 17.56
CA LYS A 13 6.41 -2.63 19.00
C LYS A 13 6.24 -1.39 19.88
N PRO A 14 7.00 -0.29 19.72
CA PRO A 14 6.81 0.92 20.53
C PRO A 14 5.42 1.54 20.37
N PHE A 15 4.77 1.37 19.22
CA PHE A 15 3.43 1.90 18.92
C PHE A 15 2.31 0.90 19.26
N GLY A 16 2.67 -0.34 19.58
CA GLY A 16 1.73 -1.40 19.90
C GLY A 16 2.48 -2.59 20.49
N PRO A 17 2.51 -2.74 21.82
CA PRO A 17 3.28 -3.81 22.48
C PRO A 17 2.85 -5.24 22.08
N ARG A 18 1.63 -5.38 21.53
CA ARG A 18 1.07 -6.64 20.99
C ARG A 18 1.27 -6.78 19.47
N ALA A 19 2.11 -5.94 18.87
CA ALA A 19 2.47 -6.04 17.46
C ALA A 19 3.42 -7.24 17.29
N HIS A 20 2.83 -8.34 16.81
CA HIS A 20 3.55 -9.53 16.36
C HIS A 20 3.47 -9.62 14.84
N ILE A 21 4.28 -10.47 14.23
CA ILE A 21 4.33 -10.71 12.78
C ILE A 21 2.92 -10.87 12.18
N LYS A 22 2.05 -11.68 12.79
CA LYS A 22 0.66 -11.87 12.33
C LYS A 22 -0.16 -10.58 12.32
N SER A 23 0.03 -9.72 13.31
CA SER A 23 -0.64 -8.41 13.39
C SER A 23 -0.16 -7.49 12.26
N VAL A 24 1.14 -7.52 11.96
CA VAL A 24 1.76 -6.76 10.86
C VAL A 24 1.26 -7.26 9.51
N GLU A 25 1.27 -8.57 9.27
CA GLU A 25 0.74 -9.18 8.04
C GLU A 25 -0.72 -8.80 7.81
N LYS A 26 -1.56 -8.91 8.85
CA LYS A 26 -2.96 -8.52 8.79
C LYS A 26 -3.11 -7.03 8.45
N LYS A 27 -2.29 -6.16 9.04
CA LYS A 27 -2.35 -4.72 8.77
C LYS A 27 -1.93 -4.39 7.34
N ILE A 28 -0.88 -5.03 6.82
CA ILE A 28 -0.47 -4.91 5.41
C ILE A 28 -1.62 -5.33 4.49
N GLY A 29 -2.29 -6.45 4.79
CA GLY A 29 -3.46 -6.90 4.04
C GLY A 29 -4.60 -5.87 4.04
N ILE A 30 -4.91 -5.29 5.20
CA ILE A 30 -5.92 -4.23 5.33
C ILE A 30 -5.56 -2.99 4.51
N LEU A 31 -4.28 -2.60 4.49
CA LEU A 31 -3.81 -1.42 3.75
C LEU A 31 -3.77 -1.65 2.23
N ARG A 32 -3.48 -2.87 1.78
CA ARG A 32 -3.44 -3.24 0.36
C ARG A 32 -4.79 -3.10 -0.33
N SER A 33 -5.89 -3.44 0.33
CA SER A 33 -7.22 -3.40 -0.30
C SER A 33 -7.63 -2.00 -0.80
N PRO A 34 -7.67 -0.94 0.05
CA PRO A 34 -7.99 0.40 -0.41
C PRO A 34 -6.90 0.97 -1.33
N TYR A 35 -5.62 0.65 -1.09
CA TYR A 35 -4.54 1.08 -1.98
C TYR A 35 -4.73 0.55 -3.41
N ASN A 36 -4.96 -0.76 -3.57
CA ASN A 36 -5.13 -1.38 -4.88
C ASN A 36 -6.35 -0.81 -5.62
N ARG A 37 -7.43 -0.49 -4.91
CA ARG A 37 -8.60 0.15 -5.51
C ARG A 37 -8.26 1.52 -6.09
N GLU A 38 -7.61 2.38 -5.31
CA GLU A 38 -7.18 3.71 -5.76
C GLU A 38 -6.14 3.60 -6.87
N HIS A 39 -5.21 2.65 -6.75
CA HIS A 39 -4.14 2.43 -7.73
C HIS A 39 -4.71 1.96 -9.07
N ASN A 40 -5.70 1.08 -9.07
CA ASN A 40 -6.38 0.66 -10.30
C ASN A 40 -7.09 1.83 -10.99
N LEU A 41 -7.74 2.73 -10.25
CA LEU A 41 -8.37 3.93 -10.82
C LEU A 41 -7.33 4.87 -11.46
N VAL A 42 -6.17 5.04 -10.81
CA VAL A 42 -5.05 5.78 -11.40
C VAL A 42 -4.59 5.12 -12.69
N GLN A 43 -4.32 3.81 -12.68
CA GLN A 43 -3.84 3.08 -13.87
C GLN A 43 -4.87 3.11 -15.02
N GLU A 44 -6.16 2.96 -14.72
CA GLU A 44 -7.24 3.03 -15.70
C GLU A 44 -7.36 4.42 -16.31
N SER A 45 -7.28 5.47 -15.48
CA SER A 45 -7.26 6.86 -15.98
C SER A 45 -6.03 7.14 -16.84
N GLN A 46 -4.85 6.65 -16.47
CA GLN A 46 -3.62 6.81 -17.26
C GLN A 46 -3.73 6.12 -18.62
N ARG A 47 -4.41 4.98 -18.70
CA ARG A 47 -4.59 4.22 -19.95
C ARG A 47 -5.63 4.85 -20.88
N SER A 48 -6.66 5.45 -20.32
CA SER A 48 -7.81 6.01 -21.07
C SER A 48 -7.67 7.50 -21.36
N SER A 49 -6.79 8.19 -20.64
CA SER A 49 -6.65 9.63 -20.75
C SER A 49 -5.82 10.05 -21.97
N ALA A 50 -6.30 11.09 -22.66
CA ALA A 50 -5.58 11.76 -23.74
C ALA A 50 -4.67 12.90 -23.24
N ALA A 51 -4.89 13.40 -22.01
CA ALA A 51 -4.16 14.54 -21.42
C ALA A 51 -3.82 14.29 -19.94
N ALA A 52 -2.76 14.93 -19.44
CA ALA A 52 -2.30 14.71 -18.06
C ALA A 52 -3.31 15.17 -16.99
N ASP A 53 -4.12 16.18 -17.30
CA ASP A 53 -5.09 16.78 -16.36
C ASP A 53 -6.32 15.87 -16.11
N ASP A 54 -6.53 14.88 -16.96
CA ASP A 54 -7.63 13.92 -16.87
C ASP A 54 -7.24 12.66 -16.06
N ILE A 55 -6.00 12.60 -15.53
CA ILE A 55 -5.56 11.50 -14.67
C ILE A 55 -6.29 11.58 -13.32
N TYR A 56 -6.86 10.46 -12.90
CA TYR A 56 -7.54 10.34 -11.61
C TYR A 56 -6.59 10.65 -10.46
N VAL A 57 -7.06 11.53 -9.56
CA VAL A 57 -6.35 11.87 -8.32
C VAL A 57 -6.86 10.99 -7.17
N PRO A 58 -6.01 10.18 -6.53
CA PRO A 58 -6.39 9.35 -5.40
C PRO A 58 -7.01 10.13 -4.25
N ARG A 59 -8.09 9.58 -3.68
CA ARG A 59 -8.78 10.18 -2.53
C ARG A 59 -8.20 9.73 -1.19
N LEU A 60 -7.45 8.64 -1.18
CA LEU A 60 -6.80 8.12 0.01
C LEU A 60 -5.65 9.04 0.44
N TRP A 61 -5.78 9.71 1.59
CA TRP A 61 -4.83 10.74 2.03
C TRP A 61 -3.38 10.25 2.18
N TYR A 62 -3.19 8.95 2.45
CA TYR A 62 -1.90 8.29 2.60
C TYR A 62 -1.52 7.44 1.38
N TYR A 63 -2.15 7.67 0.22
CA TYR A 63 -1.89 6.91 -1.01
C TYR A 63 -0.41 6.89 -1.38
N THR A 64 0.23 8.06 -1.42
CA THR A 64 1.64 8.18 -1.82
C THR A 64 2.56 7.40 -0.88
N SER A 65 2.27 7.39 0.43
CA SER A 65 3.03 6.63 1.43
C SER A 65 2.90 5.12 1.26
N LEU A 66 1.87 4.64 0.56
CA LEU A 66 1.62 3.23 0.28
C LEU A 66 2.16 2.76 -1.07
N ARG A 67 2.86 3.61 -1.84
CA ARG A 67 3.46 3.21 -3.12
C ARG A 67 4.41 2.01 -3.02
N LEU A 68 5.05 1.80 -1.87
CA LEU A 68 5.86 0.59 -1.63
C LEU A 68 5.06 -0.72 -1.80
N LEU A 69 3.73 -0.67 -1.77
CA LEU A 69 2.86 -1.84 -1.94
C LEU A 69 2.67 -2.24 -3.42
N SER A 70 3.01 -1.39 -4.40
CA SER A 70 2.92 -1.73 -5.83
C SER A 70 4.14 -2.50 -6.37
N ASP A 71 5.28 -2.48 -5.68
CA ASP A 71 6.54 -3.11 -6.14
C ASP A 71 6.50 -4.66 -6.11
N GLN A 72 5.34 -5.29 -5.91
CA GLN A 72 5.18 -6.75 -5.84
C GLN A 72 4.32 -7.33 -6.97
N THR A 73 3.88 -6.50 -7.93
CA THR A 73 2.98 -6.93 -9.03
C THR A 73 3.61 -6.89 -10.43
N GLU A 74 4.88 -6.48 -10.57
CA GLU A 74 5.62 -6.64 -11.82
C GLU A 74 6.49 -7.90 -11.72
N ALA A 75 6.08 -8.93 -12.45
CA ALA A 75 6.85 -10.13 -12.78
C ALA A 75 7.02 -10.19 -14.30
#